data_AF-A0AA37A8N2-F1
#
_entry.id   AF-A0AA37A8N2-F1
#
_cell.length_a   1.000
_cell.length_b   1.000
_cell.length_c   1.000
_cell.angle_alpha   90.00
_cell.angle_beta   90.00
_cell.angle_gamma   90.00
#
_symmetry.space_group_name_H-M   'P 1'
#
loop_
_entity.id
_entity.type
_entity.pdbx_description
1 polymer ?
#
loop_
_entity_poly.entity_id
_entity_poly.type
_entity_poly.pdbx_seq_one_letter_code
_entity_poly.pdbx_strand_id
1 'polypeptide(L)'
;MKTWKLLLLALVPGLWGWLCNWLTAVSLNGPAFLFTLAFYIQVPAAIVFCLWLGHLCGRSERSYPACLLLTQWPSLVSFALYVWQFHFVSSEARSFLLAGLGQYPGLPLFSLACRLVIPFSNHSWGPPETLAANALSLLMLAVLFSLGFLWGRRRR
;
A
#
# COMPACT_ATOMS: atom_id res chain seq x y z
N MET A 1 -20.87 -9.43 -3.46
CA MET A 1 -20.49 -8.53 -2.33
C MET A 1 -21.13 -7.16 -2.47
N LYS A 2 -21.65 -6.58 -1.38
CA LYS A 2 -22.20 -5.21 -1.36
C LYS A 2 -21.06 -4.17 -1.50
N THR A 3 -21.36 -3.01 -2.09
CA THR A 3 -20.37 -1.95 -2.40
C THR A 3 -19.65 -1.44 -1.16
N TRP A 4 -20.37 -1.19 -0.06
CA TRP A 4 -19.76 -0.72 1.20
C TRP A 4 -18.71 -1.68 1.76
N LYS A 5 -18.88 -3.01 1.57
CA LYS A 5 -17.88 -3.99 2.00
C LYS A 5 -16.58 -3.85 1.21
N LEU A 6 -16.67 -3.55 -0.08
CA LEU A 6 -15.47 -3.31 -0.92
C LEU A 6 -14.75 -2.04 -0.48
N LEU A 7 -15.50 -0.97 -0.20
CA LEU A 7 -14.93 0.29 0.29
C LEU A 7 -14.19 0.10 1.63
N LEU A 8 -14.72 -0.71 2.55
CA LEU A 8 -14.03 -1.03 3.80
C LEU A 8 -12.82 -1.94 3.58
N LEU A 9 -12.93 -2.95 2.72
CA LEU A 9 -11.81 -3.84 2.40
C LEU A 9 -10.67 -3.10 1.70
N ALA A 10 -10.96 -2.02 0.98
CA ALA A 10 -9.95 -1.14 0.38
C ALA A 10 -9.01 -0.52 1.42
N LEU A 11 -9.47 -0.32 2.67
CA LEU A 11 -8.67 0.28 3.74
C LEU A 11 -7.65 -0.69 4.36
N VAL A 12 -7.80 -2.00 4.11
CA VAL A 12 -6.99 -3.04 4.75
C VAL A 12 -5.48 -2.86 4.52
N PRO A 13 -4.98 -2.58 3.29
CA PRO A 13 -3.56 -2.32 3.09
C PRO A 13 -3.04 -1.13 3.92
N GLY A 14 -3.84 -0.07 4.04
CA GLY A 14 -3.50 1.09 4.87
C GLY A 14 -3.44 0.76 6.36
N LEU A 15 -4.46 0.07 6.89
CA LEU A 15 -4.48 -0.38 8.28
C LEU A 15 -3.34 -1.34 8.59
N TRP A 16 -3.03 -2.23 7.65
CA TRP A 16 -1.93 -3.17 7.75
C TRP A 16 -0.57 -2.45 7.76
N GLY A 17 -0.36 -1.49 6.87
CA GLY A 17 0.85 -0.67 6.86
C GLY A 17 1.03 0.15 8.14
N TRP A 18 -0.04 0.76 8.65
CA TRP A 18 -0.02 1.45 9.94
C TRP A 18 0.35 0.52 11.10
N LEU A 19 -0.28 -0.66 11.17
CA LEU A 19 -0.01 -1.64 12.21
C LEU A 19 1.45 -2.13 12.16
N CYS A 20 1.95 -2.49 10.97
CA CYS A 20 3.34 -2.90 10.80
C CYS A 20 4.31 -1.78 11.21
N ASN A 21 4.05 -0.53 10.81
CA ASN A 21 4.86 0.61 11.21
C ASN A 21 4.88 0.81 12.74
N TRP A 22 3.72 0.67 13.38
CA TRP A 22 3.61 0.76 14.84
C TRP A 22 4.35 -0.38 15.54
N LEU A 23 4.20 -1.62 15.08
CA LEU A 23 4.93 -2.78 15.60
C LEU A 23 6.44 -2.62 15.46
N THR A 24 6.90 -2.10 14.32
CA THR A 24 8.31 -1.75 14.11
C THR A 24 8.76 -0.69 15.10
N ALA A 25 7.99 0.39 15.31
CA ALA A 25 8.35 1.42 16.29
C ALA A 25 8.43 0.88 17.73
N VAL A 26 7.47 0.04 18.14
CA VAL A 26 7.48 -0.61 19.47
C VAL A 26 8.69 -1.54 19.62
N SER A 27 9.06 -2.26 18.57
CA SER A 27 10.19 -3.20 18.60
C SER A 27 11.55 -2.53 18.81
N LEU A 28 11.68 -1.22 18.52
CA LEU A 28 12.94 -0.48 18.73
C LEU A 28 13.31 -0.37 20.21
N ASN A 29 12.32 -0.38 21.11
CA ASN A 29 12.52 -0.33 22.57
C ASN A 29 11.96 -1.58 23.26
N GLY A 30 11.64 -2.62 22.49
CA GLY A 30 10.88 -3.76 22.92
C GLY A 30 11.43 -5.07 22.35
N PRO A 31 10.61 -6.12 22.27
CA PRO A 31 11.09 -7.41 21.82
C PRO A 31 11.38 -7.41 20.31
N ALA A 32 12.63 -7.70 19.97
CA ALA A 32 13.14 -7.68 18.59
C ALA A 32 12.37 -8.61 17.62
N PHE A 33 11.71 -9.67 18.13
CA PHE A 33 10.92 -10.56 17.27
C PHE A 33 9.75 -9.85 16.59
N LEU A 34 9.19 -8.78 17.17
CA LEU A 34 8.11 -8.01 16.57
C LEU A 34 8.58 -7.29 15.30
N PHE A 35 9.84 -6.84 15.27
CA PHE A 35 10.44 -6.24 14.08
C PHE A 35 10.46 -7.26 12.94
N THR A 36 11.02 -8.44 13.21
CA THR A 36 11.11 -9.55 12.26
C THR A 36 9.72 -9.93 11.75
N LEU A 37 8.76 -10.09 12.65
CA LEU A 37 7.39 -10.46 12.29
C LEU A 37 6.75 -9.41 11.37
N ALA A 38 6.80 -8.14 11.76
CA ALA A 38 6.24 -7.05 10.96
C ALA A 38 6.93 -7.00 9.59
N PHE A 39 8.26 -7.00 9.55
CA PHE A 39 9.03 -6.82 8.32
C PHE A 39 8.85 -7.97 7.32
N TYR A 40 8.85 -9.23 7.78
CA TYR A 40 8.76 -10.39 6.90
C TYR A 40 7.33 -10.76 6.49
N ILE A 41 6.32 -10.51 7.34
CA ILE A 41 4.92 -10.84 7.01
C ILE A 41 4.25 -9.75 6.18
N GLN A 42 4.72 -8.51 6.29
CA GLN A 42 4.07 -7.35 5.69
C GLN A 42 3.84 -7.49 4.17
N VAL A 43 4.89 -7.86 3.43
CA VAL A 43 4.84 -8.06 1.97
C VAL A 43 3.95 -9.25 1.56
N PRO A 44 4.16 -10.49 2.04
CA PRO A 44 3.34 -11.63 1.62
C PRO A 44 1.87 -11.46 2.01
N ALA A 45 1.57 -10.89 3.18
CA ALA A 45 0.19 -10.63 3.59
C ALA A 45 -0.52 -9.67 2.62
N ALA A 46 0.15 -8.58 2.21
CA ALA A 46 -0.41 -7.63 1.24
C ALA A 46 -0.61 -8.27 -0.14
N ILE A 47 0.33 -9.09 -0.61
CA ILE A 47 0.22 -9.81 -1.89
C ILE A 47 -1.00 -10.74 -1.87
N VAL A 48 -1.09 -11.60 -0.86
CA VAL A 48 -2.19 -12.56 -0.72
C VAL A 48 -3.54 -11.83 -0.64
N PHE A 49 -3.62 -10.78 0.17
CA PHE A 49 -4.84 -10.01 0.31
C PHE A 49 -5.28 -9.34 -1.00
N CYS A 50 -4.38 -8.67 -1.71
CA CYS A 50 -4.72 -7.98 -2.95
C CYS A 50 -5.16 -8.95 -4.05
N LEU A 51 -4.44 -10.08 -4.20
CA LEU A 51 -4.81 -11.14 -5.14
C LEU A 51 -6.18 -11.73 -4.81
N TRP A 52 -6.44 -12.03 -3.53
CA TRP A 52 -7.71 -12.56 -3.06
C TRP A 52 -8.86 -11.57 -3.29
N LEU A 53 -8.68 -10.30 -2.94
CA LEU A 53 -9.71 -9.26 -3.14
C LEU A 53 -10.02 -9.07 -4.63
N GLY A 54 -8.97 -9.06 -5.46
CA GLY A 54 -9.09 -9.07 -6.92
C GLY A 54 -9.91 -10.27 -7.40
N HIS A 55 -9.55 -11.48 -6.96
CA HIS A 55 -10.22 -12.73 -7.33
C HIS A 55 -11.71 -12.71 -7.00
N LEU A 56 -12.07 -12.23 -5.79
CA LEU A 56 -13.47 -12.05 -5.40
C LEU A 56 -14.22 -11.07 -6.30
N CYS A 57 -13.57 -9.97 -6.69
CA CYS A 57 -14.15 -9.00 -7.61
C CYS A 57 -14.31 -9.57 -9.03
N GLY A 58 -13.34 -10.36 -9.50
CA GLY A 58 -13.36 -10.99 -10.82
C GLY A 58 -14.50 -12.00 -11.01
N ARG A 59 -14.94 -12.65 -9.93
CA ARG A 59 -16.11 -13.52 -9.91
C ARG A 59 -17.44 -12.77 -9.86
N SER A 60 -17.42 -11.47 -9.60
CA SER A 60 -18.63 -10.65 -9.58
C SER A 60 -19.05 -10.21 -11.00
N GLU A 61 -20.28 -9.71 -11.14
CA GLU A 61 -20.78 -9.16 -12.40
C GLU A 61 -20.29 -7.74 -12.70
N ARG A 62 -19.63 -7.10 -11.73
CA ARG A 62 -19.13 -5.74 -11.89
C ARG A 62 -18.02 -5.67 -12.94
N SER A 63 -17.96 -4.54 -13.63
CA SER A 63 -16.88 -4.25 -14.56
C SER A 63 -15.56 -4.06 -13.80
N TYR A 64 -14.45 -4.38 -14.46
CA TYR A 64 -13.10 -4.16 -13.95
C TYR A 64 -12.86 -2.71 -13.46
N PRO A 65 -13.15 -1.65 -14.25
CA PRO A 65 -12.87 -0.28 -13.81
C PRO A 65 -13.65 0.12 -12.55
N ALA A 66 -14.91 -0.32 -12.43
CA ALA A 66 -15.70 -0.07 -11.22
C ALA A 66 -15.07 -0.75 -9.99
N CYS A 67 -14.65 -2.00 -10.13
CA CYS A 67 -13.99 -2.74 -9.06
C CYS A 67 -12.64 -2.13 -8.67
N LEU A 68 -11.84 -1.70 -9.64
CA LEU A 68 -10.54 -1.07 -9.39
C LEU A 68 -10.70 0.25 -8.62
N LEU A 69 -11.63 1.11 -9.03
CA LEU A 69 -11.90 2.37 -8.34
C LEU A 69 -12.38 2.14 -6.90
N LEU A 70 -13.27 1.17 -6.69
CA LEU A 70 -13.79 0.84 -5.36
C LEU A 70 -12.74 0.27 -4.41
N THR A 71 -11.66 -0.33 -4.91
CA THR A 71 -10.63 -0.97 -4.08
C THR A 71 -9.32 -0.18 -3.98
N GLN A 72 -9.04 0.72 -4.93
CA GLN A 72 -7.81 1.51 -4.98
C GLN A 72 -8.00 2.98 -4.59
N TRP A 73 -9.21 3.43 -4.27
CA TRP A 73 -9.45 4.80 -3.80
C TRP A 73 -8.54 5.22 -2.63
N PRO A 74 -8.21 4.38 -1.63
CA PRO A 74 -7.33 4.80 -0.54
C PRO A 74 -5.90 5.03 -1.03
N SER A 75 -5.44 4.25 -2.01
CA SER A 75 -4.13 4.43 -2.64
C SER A 75 -4.06 5.79 -3.36
N LEU A 76 -5.13 6.20 -4.04
CA LEU A 76 -5.21 7.50 -4.70
C LEU A 76 -5.18 8.66 -3.70
N VAL A 77 -6.00 8.57 -2.64
CA VAL A 77 -6.03 9.56 -1.56
C VAL A 77 -4.68 9.63 -0.86
N SER A 78 -4.09 8.47 -0.55
CA SER A 78 -2.74 8.35 0.03
C SER A 78 -1.69 9.06 -0.81
N PHE A 79 -1.67 8.82 -2.12
CA PHE A 79 -0.70 9.44 -3.00
C PHE A 79 -0.85 10.96 -3.02
N ALA A 80 -2.08 11.47 -3.12
CA ALA A 80 -2.35 12.91 -3.07
C ALA A 80 -1.90 13.53 -1.73
N LEU A 81 -2.20 12.87 -0.61
CA LEU A 81 -1.74 13.30 0.72
C LEU A 81 -0.21 13.26 0.84
N TYR A 82 0.44 12.24 0.29
CA TYR A 82 1.90 12.14 0.28
C TYR A 82 2.52 13.33 -0.46
N VAL A 83 2.11 13.55 -1.70
CA VAL A 83 2.63 14.66 -2.52
C VAL A 83 2.38 15.99 -1.81
N TRP A 84 1.18 16.20 -1.26
CA TRP A 84 0.87 17.41 -0.49
C TRP A 84 1.81 17.60 0.71
N GLN A 85 1.88 16.61 1.61
CA GLN A 85 2.60 16.73 2.87
C GLN A 85 4.13 16.72 2.73
N PHE A 86 4.66 16.09 1.67
CA PHE A 86 6.10 15.93 1.50
C PHE A 86 6.72 16.84 0.42
N HIS A 87 5.92 17.48 -0.44
CA HIS A 87 6.46 18.40 -1.47
C HIS A 87 5.99 19.84 -1.32
N PHE A 88 4.81 20.07 -0.74
CA PHE A 88 4.24 21.42 -0.63
C PHE A 88 4.22 21.97 0.80
N VAL A 89 4.44 21.12 1.81
CA VAL A 89 4.46 21.52 3.22
C VAL A 89 5.88 21.36 3.77
N SER A 90 6.37 22.39 4.47
CA SER A 90 7.65 22.36 5.17
C SER A 90 7.66 21.28 6.26
N SER A 91 8.84 20.83 6.67
CA SER A 91 8.97 19.85 7.75
C SER A 91 8.33 20.29 9.07
N GLU A 92 8.39 21.59 9.37
CA GLU A 92 7.84 22.21 10.59
C GLU A 92 6.31 22.26 10.58
N ALA A 93 5.69 22.48 9.41
CA ALA A 93 4.24 22.59 9.26
C ALA A 93 3.55 21.25 8.95
N ARG A 94 4.33 20.16 8.80
CA ARG A 94 3.81 18.85 8.38
C ARG A 94 2.94 18.23 9.47
N SER A 95 1.73 17.83 9.11
CA SER A 95 0.87 17.06 10.01
C SER A 95 1.32 15.60 10.04
N PHE A 96 1.67 15.10 11.23
CA PHE A 96 2.07 13.69 11.41
C PHE A 96 0.99 12.72 10.94
N LEU A 97 -0.29 13.04 11.24
CA LEU A 97 -1.43 12.21 10.84
C LEU A 97 -1.57 12.14 9.32
N LEU A 98 -1.59 13.29 8.64
CA LEU A 98 -1.76 13.33 7.18
C LEU A 98 -0.57 12.74 6.45
N ALA A 99 0.65 12.98 6.94
CA ALA A 99 1.87 12.39 6.41
C ALA A 99 1.88 10.86 6.60
N GLY A 100 1.37 10.36 7.73
CA GLY A 100 1.16 8.94 7.97
C GLY A 100 0.17 8.35 6.98
N LEU A 101 -1.03 8.96 6.85
CA LEU A 101 -2.06 8.53 5.90
C LEU A 101 -1.58 8.53 4.44
N GLY A 102 -0.65 9.42 4.09
CA GLY A 102 -0.02 9.43 2.76
C GLY A 102 0.96 8.28 2.50
N GLN A 103 1.43 7.61 3.54
CA GLN A 103 2.43 6.54 3.47
C GLN A 103 1.85 5.17 3.77
N TYR A 104 0.96 5.03 4.75
CA TYR A 104 0.55 3.73 5.29
C TYR A 104 0.00 2.77 4.23
N PRO A 105 -0.84 3.18 3.27
CA PRO A 105 -1.28 2.29 2.19
C PRO A 105 -0.13 1.78 1.32
N GLY A 106 0.93 2.56 1.11
CA GLY A 106 2.10 2.16 0.35
C GLY A 106 3.13 1.37 1.17
N LEU A 107 3.10 1.43 2.50
CA LEU A 107 4.08 0.71 3.31
C LEU A 107 4.16 -0.80 3.01
N PRO A 108 3.06 -1.56 2.84
CA PRO A 108 3.14 -3.01 2.76
C PRO A 108 4.02 -3.58 1.66
N LEU A 109 4.15 -2.90 0.52
CA LEU A 109 5.04 -3.31 -0.58
C LEU A 109 6.23 -2.38 -0.76
N PHE A 110 6.43 -1.43 0.16
CA PHE A 110 7.47 -0.40 0.06
C PHE A 110 8.87 -0.99 -0.02
N SER A 111 9.18 -2.02 0.79
CA SER A 111 10.49 -2.69 0.76
C SER A 111 10.78 -3.35 -0.59
N LEU A 112 9.76 -3.88 -1.27
CA LEU A 112 9.87 -4.43 -2.61
C LEU A 112 10.01 -3.32 -3.66
N ALA A 113 9.26 -2.23 -3.51
CA ALA A 113 9.38 -1.06 -4.38
C ALA A 113 10.76 -0.41 -4.27
N CYS A 114 11.34 -0.31 -3.08
CA CYS A 114 12.71 0.18 -2.89
C CYS A 114 13.73 -0.64 -3.68
N ARG A 115 13.59 -1.98 -3.71
CA ARG A 115 14.47 -2.84 -4.52
C ARG A 115 14.41 -2.54 -6.02
N LEU A 116 13.27 -2.02 -6.50
CA LEU A 116 13.12 -1.58 -7.89
C LEU A 116 13.69 -0.18 -8.14
N VAL A 117 13.72 0.68 -7.11
CA VAL A 117 14.23 2.06 -7.21
C VAL A 117 15.74 2.13 -7.03
N ILE A 118 16.33 1.30 -6.15
CA ILE A 118 17.77 1.31 -5.83
C ILE A 118 18.70 1.35 -7.07
N PRO A 119 18.45 0.56 -8.14
CA PRO A 119 19.31 0.60 -9.32
C PRO A 119 19.37 1.96 -10.03
N PHE A 120 18.38 2.83 -9.80
CA PHE A 120 18.25 4.15 -10.42
C PHE A 120 18.66 5.29 -9.49
N SER A 121 19.06 5.00 -8.25
CA SER A 121 19.26 6.01 -7.20
C SER A 121 20.67 6.59 -7.13
N ASN A 122 21.57 6.16 -8.03
CA ASN A 122 22.97 6.59 -8.08
C ASN A 122 23.67 6.55 -6.70
N HIS A 123 23.41 5.50 -5.90
CA HIS A 123 23.93 5.31 -4.54
C HIS A 123 23.54 6.38 -3.50
N SER A 124 22.57 7.24 -3.82
CA SER A 124 21.97 8.18 -2.88
C SER A 124 20.51 7.82 -2.64
N TRP A 125 19.97 8.16 -1.47
CA TRP A 125 18.55 7.99 -1.18
C TRP A 125 17.99 9.26 -0.58
N GLY A 126 17.04 9.88 -1.27
CA GLY A 126 16.43 11.13 -0.88
C GLY A 126 14.93 11.18 -1.15
N PRO A 127 14.35 12.40 -1.18
CA PRO A 127 12.94 12.60 -1.45
C PRO A 127 12.45 12.03 -2.80
N PRO A 128 13.18 12.17 -3.93
CA PRO A 128 12.74 11.61 -5.21
C PRO A 128 12.60 10.08 -5.20
N GLU A 129 13.57 9.39 -4.60
CA GLU A 129 13.58 7.92 -4.49
C GLU A 129 12.45 7.44 -3.58
N THR A 130 12.21 8.15 -2.47
CA THR A 130 11.13 7.82 -1.53
C THR A 130 9.75 8.03 -2.17
N LEU A 131 9.58 9.11 -2.94
CA LEU A 131 8.38 9.34 -3.75
C LEU A 131 8.18 8.19 -4.74
N ALA A 132 9.21 7.84 -5.50
CA ALA A 132 9.17 6.79 -6.51
C ALA A 132 8.82 5.44 -5.88
N ALA A 133 9.45 5.08 -4.75
CA ALA A 133 9.16 3.84 -4.03
C ALA A 133 7.73 3.82 -3.48
N ASN A 134 7.22 4.94 -2.95
CA ASN A 134 5.84 5.01 -2.47
C ASN A 134 4.84 4.87 -3.62
N ALA A 135 5.05 5.61 -4.72
CA ALA A 135 4.22 5.53 -5.92
C ALA A 135 4.20 4.12 -6.53
N LEU A 136 5.38 3.49 -6.67
CA LEU A 136 5.51 2.12 -7.17
C LEU A 136 4.82 1.13 -6.26
N SER A 137 4.95 1.28 -4.94
CA SER A 137 4.27 0.39 -3.99
C SER A 137 2.75 0.45 -4.13
N LEU A 138 2.17 1.65 -4.23
CA LEU A 138 0.74 1.86 -4.47
C LEU A 138 0.31 1.28 -5.83
N LEU A 139 1.13 1.46 -6.87
CA LEU A 139 0.88 0.87 -8.19
C LEU A 139 0.89 -0.66 -8.12
N MET A 140 1.82 -1.26 -7.39
CA MET A 140 1.91 -2.71 -7.22
C MET A 140 0.66 -3.29 -6.55
N LEU A 141 0.05 -2.60 -5.58
CA LEU A 141 -1.24 -3.00 -5.01
C LEU A 141 -2.33 -3.08 -6.08
N ALA A 142 -2.40 -2.08 -6.96
CA ALA A 142 -3.34 -2.07 -8.08
C ALA A 142 -3.04 -3.19 -9.09
N VAL A 143 -1.77 -3.46 -9.41
CA VAL A 143 -1.37 -4.56 -10.29
C VAL A 143 -1.77 -5.91 -9.70
N LEU A 144 -1.46 -6.16 -8.43
CA LEU A 144 -1.81 -7.42 -7.74
C LEU A 144 -3.32 -7.63 -7.67
N PHE A 145 -4.07 -6.57 -7.38
CA PHE A 145 -5.53 -6.60 -7.46
C PHE A 145 -6.01 -6.99 -8.86
N SER A 146 -5.42 -6.41 -9.90
CA SER A 146 -5.78 -6.65 -11.30
C SER A 146 -5.48 -8.09 -11.73
N LEU A 147 -4.33 -8.64 -11.33
CA LEU A 147 -3.98 -10.05 -11.54
C LEU A 147 -4.99 -10.97 -10.85
N GLY A 148 -5.35 -10.66 -9.60
CA GLY A 148 -6.41 -11.37 -8.88
C GLY A 148 -7.74 -11.33 -9.64
N PHE A 149 -8.14 -10.15 -10.13
CA PHE A 149 -9.37 -9.97 -10.89
C PHE A 149 -9.41 -10.83 -12.15
N LEU A 150 -8.35 -10.81 -12.96
CA LEU A 150 -8.24 -11.63 -14.17
C LEU A 150 -8.31 -13.12 -13.83
N TRP A 151 -7.67 -13.54 -12.74
CA TRP A 151 -7.75 -14.92 -12.27
C TRP A 151 -9.17 -15.33 -11.87
N GLY A 152 -9.90 -14.45 -11.16
CA GLY A 152 -11.29 -14.68 -10.80
C GLY A 152 -12.23 -14.76 -12.01
N ARG A 153 -11.99 -13.93 -13.02
CA ARG A 153 -12.78 -13.88 -14.26
C ARG A 153 -12.64 -15.14 -15.10
N ARG A 154 -11.43 -15.68 -15.22
CA ARG A 154 -11.15 -16.92 -16.00
C ARG A 154 -11.77 -18.19 -15.43
N ARG A 155 -12.08 -18.20 -14.13
CA ARG A 155 -12.66 -19.35 -13.40
C ARG A 155 -14.17 -19.22 -13.17
N ARG A 156 -14.81 -18.22 -13.77
CA ARG A 156 -16.27 -18.08 -13.79
C ARG A 156 -16.81 -18.71 -15.05
#